data_AF-A0AAU8DRR3-F1
#
_entry.id   AF-A0AAU8DRR3-F1
#
_cell.length_a   1.000
_cell.length_b   1.000
_cell.length_c   1.000
_cell.angle_alpha   90.00
_cell.angle_beta   90.00
_cell.angle_gamma   90.00
#
_symmetry.space_group_name_H-M   'P 1'
#
loop_
_entity.id
_entity.type
_entity.pdbx_description
1 polymer ?
#
loop_
_entity_poly.entity_id
_entity_poly.type
_entity_poly.pdbx_seq_one_letter_code
_entity_poly.pdbx_strand_id
1 'polypeptide(L)'
;MTETLAPTSRSRSRRRVAGLLGALAAGLLMPVITAAPAQAATARNGVCESGEFCYYYNSDNAGSVSDFSSSVPDLGATQPSCYDFKSSGAGQGVCVKNHAASVRNRTGGKVTVYFNSGYGGQSQTIASGADANLVTGLKNENASHLFAADDGTWTQAFIVREENRSGFSAGSVTAYQAANIKFIIAVGKGYGISAKGIQTAIATTIVESWAYNRYVITDADSGGLFQQRPASGWGTYSQVRNKFLATKAFYGVASHTSNPGLKDFDYNSYSIGAAAQKVQRSAYPDRYQAQASTAISLYNQYQASVQPYTG
;
A
#
# COMPACT_ATOMS: atom_id res chain seq x y z
N MET A 1 4.18 68.98 -62.31
CA MET A 1 3.83 70.08 -61.40
C MET A 1 3.27 69.42 -60.14
N THR A 2 4.14 69.29 -59.13
CA THR A 2 4.02 69.95 -57.80
C THR A 2 3.07 69.19 -56.87
N GLU A 3 3.62 68.40 -55.95
CA GLU A 3 3.95 68.76 -54.55
C GLU A 3 2.72 68.73 -53.64
N THR A 4 2.63 67.81 -52.67
CA THR A 4 3.16 67.86 -51.28
C THR A 4 2.31 68.74 -50.33
N LEU A 5 2.13 68.22 -49.10
CA LEU A 5 1.94 68.91 -47.80
C LEU A 5 0.53 68.91 -47.16
N ALA A 6 0.37 68.09 -46.12
CA ALA A 6 -0.13 68.53 -44.80
C ALA A 6 0.84 69.61 -44.21
N PRO A 7 0.59 70.43 -43.15
CA PRO A 7 -0.23 70.16 -41.94
C PRO A 7 -0.79 71.43 -41.21
N THR A 8 -1.37 71.28 -40.01
CA THR A 8 -1.31 72.29 -38.91
C THR A 8 -1.46 71.51 -37.59
N SER A 9 -0.51 71.41 -36.65
CA SER A 9 0.45 72.32 -35.99
C SER A 9 -0.18 73.30 -34.99
N ARG A 10 0.01 73.00 -33.70
CA ARG A 10 0.65 73.83 -32.65
C ARG A 10 0.42 73.12 -31.30
N SER A 11 1.23 73.18 -30.26
CA SER A 11 2.59 73.65 -29.98
C SER A 11 2.66 73.71 -28.45
N ARG A 12 3.64 73.08 -27.80
CA ARG A 12 4.57 73.79 -26.90
C ARG A 12 5.61 72.82 -26.31
N SER A 13 6.85 73.23 -26.50
CA SER A 13 8.09 72.66 -26.00
C SER A 13 8.29 73.01 -24.52
N ARG A 14 8.86 72.11 -23.72
CA ARG A 14 10.23 72.24 -23.17
C ARG A 14 10.57 71.10 -22.19
N ARG A 15 11.80 70.61 -22.36
CA ARG A 15 12.54 69.65 -21.51
C ARG A 15 12.57 70.09 -20.04
N ARG A 16 12.58 69.13 -19.09
CA ARG A 16 13.70 68.88 -18.16
C ARG A 16 13.39 67.83 -17.07
N VAL A 17 14.42 67.00 -16.84
CA VAL A 17 14.90 66.45 -15.55
C VAL A 17 14.24 65.17 -15.00
N ALA A 18 15.13 64.19 -14.82
CA ALA A 18 14.94 62.94 -14.09
C ALA A 18 14.69 63.17 -12.59
N GLY A 19 13.89 62.29 -12.00
CA GLY A 19 13.74 62.15 -10.56
C GLY A 19 13.20 60.77 -10.23
N LEU A 20 14.03 59.92 -9.61
CA LEU A 20 13.60 58.67 -8.97
C LEU A 20 12.55 58.98 -7.91
N LEU A 21 11.41 58.29 -7.96
CA LEU A 21 10.62 57.95 -6.77
C LEU A 21 10.11 56.52 -6.96
N GLY A 22 10.53 55.63 -6.05
CA GLY A 22 10.21 54.22 -6.08
C GLY A 22 8.72 53.96 -5.88
N ALA A 23 8.19 53.05 -6.69
CA ALA A 23 6.93 52.38 -6.41
C ALA A 23 7.26 50.94 -5.98
N LEU A 24 7.03 50.67 -4.69
CA LEU A 24 7.00 49.34 -4.11
C LEU A 24 5.93 48.51 -4.83
N ALA A 25 6.35 47.64 -5.75
CA ALA A 25 5.51 46.55 -6.21
C ALA A 25 5.48 45.50 -5.09
N ALA A 26 4.40 45.49 -4.31
CA ALA A 26 4.11 44.42 -3.37
C ALA A 26 3.94 43.11 -4.16
N GLY A 27 5.01 42.31 -4.22
CA GLY A 27 4.95 40.95 -4.72
C GLY A 27 4.09 40.13 -3.76
N LEU A 28 2.90 39.73 -4.20
CA LEU A 28 2.20 38.61 -3.57
C LEU A 28 3.02 37.34 -3.82
N LEU A 29 3.93 37.05 -2.89
CA LEU A 29 4.49 35.72 -2.71
C LEU A 29 3.36 34.81 -2.26
N MET A 30 2.72 34.12 -3.20
CA MET A 30 1.91 32.95 -2.87
C MET A 30 2.84 31.94 -2.20
N PRO A 31 2.56 31.48 -0.96
CA PRO A 31 3.31 30.38 -0.38
C PRO A 31 3.06 29.15 -1.26
N VAL A 32 4.10 28.69 -1.94
CA VAL A 32 4.11 27.35 -2.52
C VAL A 32 4.10 26.40 -1.33
N ILE A 33 2.90 25.94 -0.96
CA ILE A 33 2.76 24.82 -0.04
C ILE A 33 3.27 23.61 -0.81
N THR A 34 4.57 23.36 -0.76
CA THR A 34 5.10 22.05 -1.11
C THR A 34 4.54 21.09 -0.07
N ALA A 35 3.49 20.34 -0.44
CA ALA A 35 3.10 19.19 0.34
C ALA A 35 4.35 18.33 0.50
N ALA A 36 4.86 18.21 1.73
CA ALA A 36 5.93 17.27 2.01
C ALA A 36 5.49 15.91 1.46
N PRO A 37 6.37 15.14 0.77
CA PRO A 37 6.01 13.79 0.38
C PRO A 37 5.56 13.06 1.64
N ALA A 38 4.36 12.47 1.61
CA ALA A 38 3.90 11.62 2.70
C ALA A 38 4.98 10.57 2.94
N GLN A 39 5.66 10.67 4.08
CA GLN A 39 6.76 9.78 4.40
C GLN A 39 6.23 8.36 4.46
N ALA A 40 7.00 7.51 3.81
CA ALA A 40 6.73 6.12 3.67
C ALA A 40 6.72 5.42 5.03
N ALA A 41 5.66 4.65 5.31
CA ALA A 41 5.62 3.83 6.52
C ALA A 41 6.79 2.85 6.49
N THR A 42 7.79 3.07 7.35
CA THR A 42 8.99 2.23 7.39
C THR A 42 8.83 1.33 8.58
N ALA A 43 8.32 0.12 8.35
CA ALA A 43 8.08 -0.82 9.44
C ALA A 43 9.34 -0.95 10.31
N ARG A 44 9.14 -0.92 11.63
CA ARG A 44 10.16 -0.95 12.68
C ARG A 44 10.99 0.33 12.80
N ASN A 45 10.46 1.51 12.46
CA ASN A 45 11.17 2.79 12.60
C ASN A 45 10.85 3.57 13.89
N GLY A 46 9.87 3.13 14.68
CA GLY A 46 9.44 3.80 15.91
C GLY A 46 8.49 4.98 15.68
N VAL A 47 7.88 5.11 14.51
CA VAL A 47 6.87 6.12 14.20
C VAL A 47 5.60 5.38 13.83
N CYS A 48 4.48 5.73 14.45
CA CYS A 48 3.22 5.04 14.14
C CYS A 48 2.55 5.66 12.92
N GLU A 49 2.79 5.11 11.73
CA GLU A 49 2.33 5.67 10.46
C GLU A 49 1.00 5.11 9.97
N SER A 50 0.41 5.76 8.95
CA SER A 50 -0.81 5.24 8.33
C SER A 50 -0.54 3.87 7.72
N GLY A 51 -1.29 2.87 8.17
CA GLY A 51 -1.17 1.49 7.71
C GLY A 51 -0.49 0.55 8.70
N GLU A 52 -0.06 1.05 9.85
CA GLU A 52 0.65 0.27 10.86
C GLU A 52 -0.19 0.00 12.10
N PHE A 53 0.18 -1.08 12.79
CA PHE A 53 -0.24 -1.38 14.14
C PHE A 53 0.93 -1.13 15.08
N CYS A 54 0.70 -0.35 16.13
CA CYS A 54 1.78 0.15 16.96
C CYS A 54 1.53 -0.19 18.42
N TYR A 55 2.55 -0.74 19.06
CA TYR A 55 2.61 -0.90 20.51
C TYR A 55 3.31 0.27 21.15
N TYR A 56 2.82 0.64 22.32
CA TYR A 56 3.38 1.67 23.18
C TYR A 56 3.74 1.08 24.53
N TYR A 57 4.91 1.46 25.03
CA TYR A 57 5.41 0.96 26.32
C TYR A 57 4.51 1.33 27.50
N ASN A 58 3.89 2.53 27.46
CA ASN A 58 2.97 2.99 28.51
C ASN A 58 1.52 3.05 28.02
N SER A 59 0.60 3.26 28.98
CA SER A 59 -0.80 3.54 28.69
C SER A 59 -0.98 4.84 27.89
N ASP A 60 -2.16 4.99 27.29
CA ASP A 60 -2.59 6.22 26.61
C ASP A 60 -1.65 6.64 25.47
N ASN A 61 -1.09 5.65 24.77
CA ASN A 61 -0.16 5.81 23.66
C ASN A 61 1.10 6.62 24.03
N ALA A 62 1.61 6.45 25.27
CA ALA A 62 2.82 7.10 25.76
C ALA A 62 4.05 6.15 25.78
N GLY A 63 5.24 6.74 25.95
CA GLY A 63 6.50 6.00 25.97
C GLY A 63 7.03 5.66 24.58
N SER A 64 7.98 4.73 24.53
CA SER A 64 8.60 4.27 23.29
C SER A 64 7.62 3.45 22.45
N VAL A 65 7.77 3.52 21.13
CA VAL A 65 6.87 2.95 20.13
C VAL A 65 7.54 1.83 19.34
N SER A 66 6.75 0.82 19.03
CA SER A 66 7.12 -0.28 18.15
C SER A 66 6.00 -0.50 17.14
N ASP A 67 6.27 -0.28 15.87
CA ASP A 67 5.31 -0.32 14.78
C ASP A 67 5.46 -1.58 13.91
N PHE A 68 4.36 -2.00 13.29
CA PHE A 68 4.25 -3.27 12.55
C PHE A 68 3.29 -3.11 11.37
N SER A 69 3.63 -3.70 10.23
CA SER A 69 2.79 -3.73 9.02
C SER A 69 2.24 -5.14 8.68
N SER A 70 2.55 -6.13 9.51
CA SER A 70 2.13 -7.52 9.35
C SER A 70 1.83 -8.17 10.69
N SER A 71 1.14 -9.32 10.64
CA SER A 71 0.98 -10.18 11.81
C SER A 71 2.33 -10.71 12.28
N VAL A 72 2.48 -10.83 13.60
CA VAL A 72 3.70 -11.37 14.22
C VAL A 72 3.28 -12.51 15.15
N PRO A 73 3.58 -13.77 14.80
CA PRO A 73 3.20 -14.93 15.60
C PRO A 73 4.01 -15.04 16.90
N ASP A 74 5.20 -14.45 16.98
CA ASP A 74 5.96 -14.35 18.23
C ASP A 74 6.76 -13.05 18.25
N LEU A 75 6.48 -12.20 19.24
CA LEU A 75 7.19 -10.94 19.46
C LEU A 75 8.62 -11.16 20.01
N GLY A 76 8.96 -12.38 20.42
CA GLY A 76 10.28 -12.74 20.95
C GLY A 76 10.54 -12.16 22.34
N ALA A 77 11.22 -12.92 23.19
CA ALA A 77 11.40 -12.55 24.60
C ALA A 77 12.75 -11.87 24.91
N THR A 78 13.76 -12.05 24.04
CA THR A 78 15.14 -11.67 24.33
C THR A 78 15.84 -11.03 23.14
N GLN A 79 16.71 -10.06 23.40
CA GLN A 79 17.64 -9.51 22.42
C GLN A 79 18.67 -10.58 21.98
N PRO A 80 19.18 -10.52 20.73
CA PRO A 80 18.91 -9.50 19.70
C PRO A 80 17.70 -9.82 18.81
N SER A 81 16.99 -10.92 19.07
CA SER A 81 15.96 -11.45 18.16
C SER A 81 14.54 -10.97 18.45
N CYS A 82 14.29 -10.37 19.62
CA CYS A 82 12.97 -9.84 19.94
C CYS A 82 12.64 -8.58 19.14
N TYR A 83 11.34 -8.36 18.95
CA TYR A 83 10.85 -7.06 18.52
C TYR A 83 10.92 -6.11 19.71
N ASP A 84 11.68 -5.04 19.60
CA ASP A 84 11.94 -4.03 20.63
C ASP A 84 11.20 -2.70 20.36
N PHE A 85 11.01 -1.87 21.38
CA PHE A 85 10.54 -0.50 21.16
C PHE A 85 11.67 0.37 20.58
N LYS A 86 11.37 1.12 19.51
CA LYS A 86 12.35 1.77 18.65
C LYS A 86 12.50 3.26 18.91
N SER A 87 11.39 3.95 19.18
CA SER A 87 11.42 5.40 19.35
C SER A 87 12.13 5.82 20.63
N SER A 88 12.53 7.08 20.73
CA SER A 88 12.99 7.63 22.00
C SER A 88 11.88 7.61 23.06
N GLY A 89 12.26 7.50 24.33
CA GLY A 89 11.34 7.54 25.47
C GLY A 89 11.42 6.31 26.38
N ALA A 90 10.56 6.28 27.41
CA ALA A 90 10.50 5.17 28.35
C ALA A 90 10.25 3.84 27.61
N GLY A 91 11.06 2.83 27.89
CA GLY A 91 10.98 1.51 27.26
C GLY A 91 11.78 1.32 25.97
N GLN A 92 12.51 2.34 25.50
CA GLN A 92 13.37 2.19 24.31
C GLN A 92 14.34 1.01 24.45
N GLY A 93 14.40 0.15 23.43
CA GLY A 93 15.25 -1.05 23.38
C GLY A 93 14.73 -2.25 24.16
N VAL A 94 13.67 -2.09 24.96
CA VAL A 94 13.01 -3.20 25.67
C VAL A 94 12.20 -4.02 24.66
N CYS A 95 12.22 -5.36 24.81
CA CYS A 95 11.39 -6.24 24.01
C CYS A 95 9.89 -5.93 24.22
N VAL A 96 9.11 -5.86 23.14
CA VAL A 96 7.67 -5.57 23.17
C VAL A 96 6.91 -6.64 23.95
N LYS A 97 7.29 -7.91 23.78
CA LYS A 97 6.68 -9.05 24.46
C LYS A 97 6.65 -8.80 25.97
N ASN A 98 5.47 -8.88 26.56
CA ASN A 98 5.21 -8.64 27.99
C ASN A 98 5.53 -7.23 28.50
N HIS A 99 5.61 -6.23 27.62
CA HIS A 99 5.95 -4.86 28.04
C HIS A 99 5.07 -3.78 27.41
N ALA A 100 4.27 -4.09 26.38
CA ALA A 100 3.36 -3.09 25.84
C ALA A 100 2.11 -2.90 26.70
N ALA A 101 1.74 -1.64 26.91
CA ALA A 101 0.62 -1.25 27.74
C ALA A 101 -0.57 -0.69 26.95
N SER A 102 -0.33 -0.10 25.78
CA SER A 102 -1.37 0.40 24.89
C SER A 102 -0.97 0.25 23.43
N VAL A 103 -1.96 0.43 22.55
CA VAL A 103 -1.81 0.22 21.11
C VAL A 103 -2.55 1.29 20.32
N ARG A 104 -2.10 1.51 19.09
CA ARG A 104 -2.77 2.33 18.08
C ARG A 104 -2.87 1.52 16.79
N ASN A 105 -4.07 1.38 16.25
CA ASN A 105 -4.31 0.68 15.00
C ASN A 105 -4.58 1.70 13.88
N ARG A 106 -3.55 2.05 13.12
CA ARG A 106 -3.68 2.89 11.92
C ARG A 106 -3.87 2.08 10.64
N THR A 107 -4.12 0.78 10.75
CA THR A 107 -4.36 -0.10 9.61
C THR A 107 -5.79 0.07 9.09
N GLY A 108 -6.04 -0.40 7.86
CA GLY A 108 -7.39 -0.43 7.27
C GLY A 108 -8.26 -1.59 7.76
N GLY A 109 -7.81 -2.38 8.74
CA GLY A 109 -8.50 -3.56 9.25
C GLY A 109 -8.45 -3.66 10.77
N LYS A 110 -9.09 -4.68 11.33
CA LYS A 110 -8.95 -4.99 12.75
C LYS A 110 -7.59 -5.63 13.01
N VAL A 111 -7.03 -5.43 14.19
CA VAL A 111 -5.83 -6.15 14.66
C VAL A 111 -6.13 -6.72 16.03
N THR A 112 -5.85 -8.00 16.23
CA THR A 112 -6.05 -8.68 17.51
C THR A 112 -4.70 -8.90 18.18
N VAL A 113 -4.56 -8.44 19.42
CA VAL A 113 -3.39 -8.70 20.29
C VAL A 113 -3.69 -9.92 21.14
N TYR A 114 -2.71 -10.80 21.32
CA TYR A 114 -2.85 -12.06 22.05
C TYR A 114 -1.82 -12.19 23.17
N PHE A 115 -2.24 -12.85 24.24
CA PHE A 115 -1.42 -13.17 25.41
C PHE A 115 -0.30 -14.16 25.08
N ASN A 116 -0.59 -15.19 24.28
CA ASN A 116 0.40 -16.20 23.89
C ASN A 116 0.95 -15.93 22.48
N SER A 117 2.15 -16.45 22.23
CA SER A 117 2.65 -16.65 20.87
C SER A 117 1.72 -17.59 20.09
N GLY A 118 1.75 -17.52 18.76
CA GLY A 118 0.89 -18.30 17.89
C GLY A 118 -0.58 -17.88 17.92
N TYR A 119 -0.87 -16.63 18.29
CA TYR A 119 -2.23 -16.07 18.30
C TYR A 119 -3.18 -16.78 19.29
N GLY A 120 -2.65 -17.17 20.46
CA GLY A 120 -3.41 -17.93 21.47
C GLY A 120 -3.70 -17.16 22.77
N GLY A 121 -4.57 -17.72 23.60
CA GLY A 121 -4.89 -17.17 24.92
C GLY A 121 -5.83 -15.97 24.91
N GLN A 122 -5.87 -15.23 26.02
CA GLN A 122 -6.65 -14.00 26.14
C GLN A 122 -6.25 -13.01 25.04
N SER A 123 -7.24 -12.33 24.46
CA SER A 123 -6.99 -11.43 23.34
C SER A 123 -7.87 -10.18 23.38
N GLN A 124 -7.45 -9.18 22.63
CA GLN A 124 -8.20 -7.94 22.44
C GLN A 124 -8.11 -7.50 20.98
N THR A 125 -9.26 -7.36 20.34
CA THR A 125 -9.36 -6.88 18.96
C THR A 125 -9.55 -5.37 18.94
N ILE A 126 -8.67 -4.70 18.21
CA ILE A 126 -8.65 -3.24 18.04
C ILE A 126 -9.24 -2.92 16.66
N ALA A 127 -10.29 -2.09 16.64
CA ALA A 127 -10.90 -1.64 15.40
C ALA A 127 -9.93 -0.83 14.54
N SER A 128 -10.19 -0.77 13.23
CA SER A 128 -9.43 0.10 12.33
C SER A 128 -9.55 1.56 12.77
N GLY A 129 -8.42 2.27 12.83
CA GLY A 129 -8.35 3.66 13.25
C GLY A 129 -8.48 3.89 14.76
N ALA A 130 -8.57 2.83 15.57
CA ALA A 130 -8.79 2.95 17.01
C ALA A 130 -7.48 2.90 17.82
N ASP A 131 -7.51 3.59 18.95
CA ASP A 131 -6.53 3.51 20.03
C ASP A 131 -7.12 2.73 21.19
N ALA A 132 -6.28 2.01 21.92
CA ALA A 132 -6.73 1.30 23.12
C ALA A 132 -5.61 1.12 24.14
N ASN A 133 -5.93 1.29 25.41
CA ASN A 133 -5.21 0.61 26.47
C ASN A 133 -5.49 -0.89 26.39
N LEU A 134 -4.45 -1.70 26.57
CA LEU A 134 -4.64 -3.14 26.63
C LEU A 134 -5.41 -3.51 27.91
N VAL A 135 -6.35 -4.43 27.80
CA VAL A 135 -7.18 -4.88 28.92
C VAL A 135 -6.34 -5.53 30.02
N THR A 136 -6.85 -5.53 31.25
CA THR A 136 -6.25 -6.27 32.37
C THR A 136 -6.01 -7.73 32.00
N GLY A 137 -4.82 -8.24 32.29
CA GLY A 137 -4.38 -9.57 31.90
C GLY A 137 -3.75 -9.65 30.50
N LEU A 138 -3.80 -8.60 29.69
CA LEU A 138 -3.09 -8.49 28.41
C LEU A 138 -2.08 -7.32 28.40
N LYS A 139 -2.37 -6.27 29.17
CA LYS A 139 -1.42 -5.19 29.46
C LYS A 139 -0.14 -5.77 30.06
N ASN A 140 0.99 -5.48 29.44
CA ASN A 140 2.31 -6.00 29.80
C ASN A 140 2.40 -7.54 29.76
N GLU A 141 1.53 -8.20 28.99
CA GLU A 141 1.50 -9.67 28.87
C GLU A 141 1.18 -10.09 27.42
N ASN A 142 1.51 -9.25 26.44
CA ASN A 142 1.28 -9.52 25.01
C ASN A 142 2.45 -10.30 24.41
N ALA A 143 2.15 -11.23 23.50
CA ALA A 143 3.16 -12.07 22.85
C ALA A 143 3.01 -12.20 21.32
N SER A 144 1.83 -11.90 20.77
CA SER A 144 1.62 -11.91 19.32
C SER A 144 0.48 -10.99 18.90
N HIS A 145 0.39 -10.68 17.61
CA HIS A 145 -0.78 -10.01 17.03
C HIS A 145 -1.11 -10.49 15.62
N LEU A 146 -2.40 -10.47 15.32
CA LEU A 146 -2.98 -10.90 14.06
C LEU A 146 -3.75 -9.76 13.41
N PHE A 147 -3.37 -9.38 12.20
CA PHE A 147 -4.17 -8.49 11.37
C PHE A 147 -5.35 -9.31 10.84
N ALA A 148 -6.57 -8.79 10.86
CA ALA A 148 -7.76 -9.54 10.44
C ALA A 148 -7.78 -9.93 8.95
N ALA A 149 -6.90 -9.36 8.13
CA ALA A 149 -6.68 -9.86 6.76
C ALA A 149 -5.91 -11.20 6.76
N ASP A 150 -5.30 -11.60 7.87
CA ASP A 150 -4.38 -12.74 7.96
C ASP A 150 -5.00 -13.93 8.71
N ASP A 151 -6.23 -13.81 9.23
CA ASP A 151 -6.94 -14.88 9.95
C ASP A 151 -7.65 -15.89 9.01
N GLY A 152 -7.54 -15.69 7.69
CA GLY A 152 -8.20 -16.50 6.66
C GLY A 152 -9.63 -16.06 6.33
N THR A 153 -10.21 -15.09 7.03
CA THR A 153 -11.56 -14.57 6.78
C THR A 153 -11.53 -13.32 5.88
N TRP A 154 -11.70 -13.53 4.58
CA TRP A 154 -11.76 -12.45 3.60
C TRP A 154 -13.21 -12.05 3.32
N THR A 155 -13.67 -10.96 3.94
CA THR A 155 -15.07 -10.53 3.81
C THR A 155 -15.43 -10.12 2.37
N GLN A 156 -16.70 -10.27 2.01
CA GLN A 156 -17.22 -9.79 0.72
C GLN A 156 -16.94 -8.30 0.52
N ALA A 157 -17.07 -7.49 1.58
CA ALA A 157 -16.77 -6.06 1.55
C ALA A 157 -15.31 -5.78 1.17
N PHE A 158 -14.35 -6.57 1.65
CA PHE A 158 -12.95 -6.46 1.23
C PHE A 158 -12.76 -6.86 -0.24
N ILE A 159 -13.36 -7.99 -0.66
CA ILE A 159 -13.19 -8.57 -1.99
C ILE A 159 -13.66 -7.62 -3.10
N VAL A 160 -14.72 -6.85 -2.85
CA VAL A 160 -15.25 -5.88 -3.81
C VAL A 160 -14.88 -4.44 -3.50
N ARG A 161 -14.07 -4.18 -2.46
CA ARG A 161 -13.71 -2.82 -2.05
C ARG A 161 -13.08 -2.05 -3.21
N GLU A 162 -13.64 -0.87 -3.50
CA GLU A 162 -13.09 0.09 -4.45
C GLU A 162 -11.96 0.90 -3.82
N GLU A 163 -10.88 1.08 -4.57
CA GLU A 163 -9.66 1.73 -4.09
C GLU A 163 -9.16 2.73 -5.14
N ASN A 164 -9.77 3.93 -5.18
CA ASN A 164 -9.35 5.05 -6.03
C ASN A 164 -8.12 5.75 -5.46
N ARG A 165 -7.01 5.01 -5.44
CA ARG A 165 -5.71 5.44 -4.94
C ARG A 165 -4.66 5.22 -6.04
N SER A 166 -3.53 5.91 -5.92
CA SER A 166 -2.41 5.79 -6.85
C SER A 166 -1.08 5.82 -6.12
N GLY A 167 -0.03 5.41 -6.85
CA GLY A 167 1.33 5.41 -6.36
C GLY A 167 1.70 4.13 -5.61
N PHE A 168 2.90 3.63 -5.92
CA PHE A 168 3.52 2.52 -5.22
C PHE A 168 4.98 2.90 -4.93
N SER A 169 5.42 2.69 -3.70
CA SER A 169 6.82 2.77 -3.33
C SER A 169 7.14 1.57 -2.45
N ALA A 170 8.18 0.82 -2.81
CA ALA A 170 8.57 -0.40 -2.11
C ALA A 170 8.93 -0.15 -0.64
N GLY A 171 9.46 1.03 -0.32
CA GLY A 171 9.74 1.45 1.05
C GLY A 171 8.51 1.95 1.82
N SER A 172 7.33 2.00 1.18
CA SER A 172 6.12 2.70 1.65
C SER A 172 4.83 1.91 1.38
N VAL A 173 4.81 0.61 1.59
CA VAL A 173 3.62 -0.18 1.27
C VAL A 173 2.49 0.19 2.21
N THR A 174 1.40 0.73 1.68
CA THR A 174 0.24 1.12 2.50
C THR A 174 -0.51 -0.12 3.00
N ALA A 175 -1.33 0.03 4.05
CA ALA A 175 -2.16 -1.09 4.54
C ALA A 175 -3.13 -1.66 3.48
N TYR A 176 -3.60 -0.84 2.55
CA TYR A 176 -4.47 -1.31 1.46
C TYR A 176 -3.68 -2.19 0.48
N GLN A 177 -2.48 -1.75 0.08
CA GLN A 177 -1.56 -2.53 -0.76
C GLN A 177 -1.15 -3.82 -0.06
N ALA A 178 -0.73 -3.74 1.20
CA ALA A 178 -0.37 -4.91 2.01
C ALA A 178 -1.53 -5.91 2.07
N ALA A 179 -2.75 -5.46 2.37
CA ALA A 179 -3.92 -6.35 2.44
C ALA A 179 -4.22 -7.02 1.08
N ASN A 180 -4.11 -6.30 -0.03
CA ASN A 180 -4.31 -6.89 -1.37
C ASN A 180 -3.20 -7.87 -1.74
N ILE A 181 -1.93 -7.56 -1.42
CA ILE A 181 -0.79 -8.46 -1.64
C ILE A 181 -0.99 -9.76 -0.84
N LYS A 182 -1.35 -9.64 0.43
CA LYS A 182 -1.66 -10.81 1.28
C LYS A 182 -2.82 -11.61 0.74
N PHE A 183 -3.85 -10.96 0.20
CA PHE A 183 -4.96 -11.66 -0.43
C PHE A 183 -4.52 -12.44 -1.68
N ILE A 184 -3.68 -11.86 -2.53
CA ILE A 184 -3.09 -12.54 -3.69
C ILE A 184 -2.31 -13.77 -3.25
N ILE A 185 -1.50 -13.65 -2.18
CA ILE A 185 -0.77 -14.78 -1.57
C ILE A 185 -1.74 -15.85 -1.06
N ALA A 186 -2.79 -15.47 -0.33
CA ALA A 186 -3.77 -16.39 0.24
C ALA A 186 -4.45 -17.23 -0.85
N VAL A 187 -4.92 -16.56 -1.92
CA VAL A 187 -5.53 -17.24 -3.08
C VAL A 187 -4.51 -18.14 -3.76
N GLY A 188 -3.28 -17.65 -4.00
CA GLY A 188 -2.24 -18.44 -4.64
C GLY A 188 -1.92 -19.72 -3.87
N LYS A 189 -1.76 -19.63 -2.55
CA LYS A 189 -1.59 -20.79 -1.67
C LYS A 189 -2.79 -21.74 -1.73
N GLY A 190 -4.01 -21.22 -1.68
CA GLY A 190 -5.24 -22.01 -1.72
C GLY A 190 -5.38 -22.84 -2.99
N TYR A 191 -4.86 -22.35 -4.11
CA TYR A 191 -4.89 -23.03 -5.40
C TYR A 191 -3.55 -23.70 -5.79
N GLY A 192 -2.61 -23.83 -4.85
CA GLY A 192 -1.34 -24.53 -5.07
C GLY A 192 -0.44 -23.86 -6.12
N ILE A 193 -0.48 -22.53 -6.23
CA ILE A 193 0.42 -21.74 -7.09
C ILE A 193 1.80 -21.68 -6.42
N SER A 194 2.86 -21.87 -7.20
CA SER A 194 4.23 -21.82 -6.67
C SER A 194 4.57 -20.40 -6.17
N ALA A 195 5.58 -20.27 -5.31
CA ALA A 195 6.08 -18.97 -4.85
C ALA A 195 6.37 -18.03 -6.03
N LYS A 196 6.97 -18.54 -7.11
CA LYS A 196 7.28 -17.77 -8.32
C LYS A 196 6.03 -17.28 -9.05
N GLY A 197 4.96 -18.09 -9.09
CA GLY A 197 3.68 -17.69 -9.67
C GLY A 197 3.00 -16.60 -8.84
N ILE A 198 3.07 -16.70 -7.50
CA ILE A 198 2.52 -15.68 -6.59
C ILE A 198 3.31 -14.36 -6.73
N GLN A 199 4.64 -14.43 -6.75
CA GLN A 199 5.51 -13.27 -6.99
C GLN A 199 5.20 -12.62 -8.36
N THR A 200 4.91 -13.43 -9.38
CA THR A 200 4.49 -12.93 -10.70
C THR A 200 3.18 -12.14 -10.63
N ALA A 201 2.19 -12.62 -9.87
CA ALA A 201 0.95 -11.88 -9.64
C ALA A 201 1.21 -10.57 -8.89
N ILE A 202 2.01 -10.58 -7.83
CA ILE A 202 2.36 -9.36 -7.06
C ILE A 202 3.02 -8.33 -7.98
N ALA A 203 4.07 -8.71 -8.73
CA ALA A 203 4.74 -7.82 -9.69
C ALA A 203 3.77 -7.23 -10.72
N THR A 204 2.85 -8.06 -11.23
CA THR A 204 1.82 -7.62 -12.17
C THR A 204 0.91 -6.56 -11.53
N THR A 205 0.36 -6.81 -10.35
CA THR A 205 -0.54 -5.85 -9.70
C THR A 205 0.13 -4.52 -9.35
N ILE A 206 1.43 -4.51 -9.03
CA ILE A 206 2.17 -3.26 -8.82
C ILE A 206 2.20 -2.43 -10.11
N VAL A 207 2.48 -3.05 -11.26
CA VAL A 207 2.53 -2.36 -12.56
C VAL A 207 1.14 -1.88 -13.00
N GLU A 208 0.14 -2.73 -12.87
CA GLU A 208 -1.20 -2.45 -13.39
C GLU A 208 -1.95 -1.44 -12.53
N SER A 209 -1.83 -1.54 -11.21
CA SER A 209 -2.75 -0.85 -10.31
C SER A 209 -2.09 -0.28 -9.06
N TRP A 210 -0.76 -0.29 -8.98
CA TRP A 210 -0.03 0.01 -7.75
C TRP A 210 -0.48 -0.89 -6.59
N ALA A 211 -0.91 -2.13 -6.88
CA ALA A 211 -1.50 -3.08 -5.95
C ALA A 211 -2.80 -2.58 -5.25
N TYR A 212 -3.56 -1.71 -5.91
CA TYR A 212 -4.90 -1.29 -5.48
C TYR A 212 -5.99 -1.89 -6.36
N ASN A 213 -7.18 -2.12 -5.80
CA ASN A 213 -8.34 -2.54 -6.59
C ASN A 213 -9.02 -1.33 -7.24
N ARG A 214 -8.47 -0.86 -8.37
CA ARG A 214 -8.85 0.39 -9.03
C ARG A 214 -10.12 0.26 -9.87
N TYR A 215 -10.97 1.29 -9.79
CA TYR A 215 -12.26 1.37 -10.51
C TYR A 215 -12.25 2.48 -11.58
N VAL A 216 -11.12 3.18 -11.71
CA VAL A 216 -10.98 4.35 -12.57
C VAL A 216 -11.05 3.91 -14.04
N ILE A 217 -12.15 4.30 -14.71
CA ILE A 217 -12.31 4.24 -16.16
C ILE A 217 -11.50 5.39 -16.77
N THR A 218 -10.17 5.25 -16.85
CA THR A 218 -9.34 6.20 -17.63
C THR A 218 -8.89 5.63 -18.97
N ASP A 219 -8.77 4.30 -19.08
CA ASP A 219 -8.39 3.61 -20.32
C ASP A 219 -9.41 2.50 -20.63
N ALA A 220 -10.49 2.86 -21.32
CA ALA A 220 -11.56 1.94 -21.71
C ALA A 220 -12.25 1.24 -20.52
N ASP A 221 -12.33 -0.09 -20.52
CA ASP A 221 -13.13 -0.93 -19.62
C ASP A 221 -12.28 -1.76 -18.62
N SER A 222 -11.01 -1.41 -18.43
CA SER A 222 -10.13 -2.08 -17.47
C SER A 222 -10.57 -1.85 -16.01
N GLY A 223 -10.31 -2.84 -15.15
CA GLY A 223 -10.64 -2.72 -13.75
C GLY A 223 -9.91 -3.69 -12.83
N GLY A 224 -9.89 -3.33 -11.55
CA GLY A 224 -9.41 -4.14 -10.44
C GLY A 224 -7.89 -4.26 -10.33
N LEU A 225 -7.44 -5.24 -9.55
CA LEU A 225 -6.01 -5.45 -9.22
C LEU A 225 -5.11 -5.62 -10.45
N PHE A 226 -5.61 -6.31 -11.47
CA PHE A 226 -4.85 -6.68 -12.67
C PHE A 226 -5.19 -5.82 -13.88
N GLN A 227 -6.07 -4.83 -13.74
CA GLN A 227 -6.58 -3.99 -14.85
C GLN A 227 -7.06 -4.81 -16.07
N GLN A 228 -7.64 -5.99 -15.81
CA GLN A 228 -8.17 -6.88 -16.84
C GLN A 228 -9.41 -6.26 -17.51
N ARG A 229 -9.61 -6.57 -18.79
CA ARG A 229 -10.64 -5.94 -19.63
C ARG A 229 -11.75 -6.91 -20.03
N PRO A 230 -13.03 -6.59 -19.77
CA PRO A 230 -14.17 -7.33 -20.30
C PRO A 230 -14.16 -7.49 -21.82
N ALA A 231 -13.85 -6.44 -22.58
CA ALA A 231 -13.75 -6.46 -24.04
C ALA A 231 -12.69 -7.44 -24.56
N SER A 232 -11.70 -7.81 -23.73
CA SER A 232 -10.70 -8.81 -24.05
C SER A 232 -11.04 -10.21 -23.52
N GLY A 233 -12.29 -10.44 -23.04
CA GLY A 233 -12.77 -11.76 -22.63
C GLY A 233 -12.47 -12.18 -21.20
N TRP A 234 -11.91 -11.28 -20.36
CA TRP A 234 -11.57 -11.60 -18.96
C TRP A 234 -12.78 -11.75 -18.02
N GLY A 235 -14.01 -11.56 -18.52
CA GLY A 235 -15.25 -11.62 -17.76
C GLY A 235 -15.99 -10.29 -17.73
N THR A 236 -17.07 -10.21 -16.96
CA THR A 236 -17.85 -8.97 -16.77
C THR A 236 -17.07 -7.93 -15.95
N TYR A 237 -17.50 -6.67 -16.01
CA TYR A 237 -16.87 -5.59 -15.25
C TYR A 237 -16.93 -5.80 -13.71
N SER A 238 -17.96 -6.49 -13.21
CA SER A 238 -18.01 -6.92 -11.80
C SER A 238 -17.02 -8.03 -11.47
N GLN A 239 -16.74 -8.93 -12.41
CA GLN A 239 -15.80 -10.05 -12.20
C GLN A 239 -14.35 -9.58 -12.19
N VAL A 240 -13.95 -8.69 -13.12
CA VAL A 240 -12.58 -8.16 -13.15
C VAL A 240 -12.25 -7.25 -11.95
N ARG A 241 -13.26 -6.65 -11.30
CA ARG A 241 -13.11 -5.84 -10.07
C ARG A 241 -13.29 -6.64 -8.78
N ASN A 242 -13.76 -7.87 -8.88
CA ASN A 242 -13.78 -8.79 -7.75
C ASN A 242 -12.36 -9.36 -7.59
N LYS A 243 -11.68 -8.96 -6.51
CA LYS A 243 -10.28 -9.34 -6.26
C LYS A 243 -10.07 -10.85 -6.35
N PHE A 244 -11.04 -11.65 -5.88
CA PHE A 244 -10.92 -13.11 -5.85
C PHE A 244 -10.98 -13.69 -7.25
N LEU A 245 -11.98 -13.28 -8.03
CA LEU A 245 -12.18 -13.75 -9.39
C LEU A 245 -11.04 -13.31 -10.31
N ALA A 246 -10.62 -12.04 -10.24
CA ALA A 246 -9.50 -11.53 -11.04
C ALA A 246 -8.18 -12.26 -10.71
N THR A 247 -7.90 -12.52 -9.42
CA THR A 247 -6.71 -13.29 -9.01
C THR A 247 -6.78 -14.73 -9.51
N LYS A 248 -7.94 -15.40 -9.40
CA LYS A 248 -8.14 -16.74 -9.96
C LYS A 248 -7.94 -16.77 -11.48
N ALA A 249 -8.41 -15.74 -12.19
CA ALA A 249 -8.25 -15.63 -13.64
C ALA A 249 -6.78 -15.50 -14.02
N PHE A 250 -6.05 -14.61 -13.35
CA PHE A 250 -4.60 -14.47 -13.57
C PHE A 250 -3.84 -15.78 -13.32
N TYR A 251 -4.23 -16.54 -12.31
CA TYR A 251 -3.63 -17.85 -12.01
C TYR A 251 -4.05 -18.98 -12.96
N GLY A 252 -5.08 -18.80 -13.79
CA GLY A 252 -5.58 -19.86 -14.67
C GLY A 252 -6.43 -20.90 -13.93
N VAL A 253 -7.15 -20.50 -12.89
CA VAL A 253 -8.05 -21.37 -12.10
C VAL A 253 -9.48 -20.81 -12.02
N ALA A 254 -9.79 -19.81 -12.83
CA ALA A 254 -11.12 -19.24 -12.95
C ALA A 254 -11.95 -19.99 -13.99
N SER A 255 -13.24 -20.19 -13.68
CA SER A 255 -14.21 -20.75 -14.63
C SER A 255 -14.99 -19.69 -15.42
N HIS A 256 -14.90 -18.42 -15.04
CA HIS A 256 -15.69 -17.34 -15.67
C HIS A 256 -15.05 -16.70 -16.90
N THR A 257 -13.83 -17.11 -17.26
CA THR A 257 -13.11 -16.65 -18.45
C THR A 257 -12.35 -17.82 -19.07
N SER A 258 -12.19 -17.79 -20.39
CA SER A 258 -11.36 -18.72 -21.15
C SER A 258 -9.96 -18.18 -21.46
N ASN A 259 -9.63 -16.97 -20.97
CA ASN A 259 -8.29 -16.42 -21.16
C ASN A 259 -7.26 -17.24 -20.38
N PRO A 260 -6.10 -17.56 -20.98
CA PRO A 260 -5.08 -18.35 -20.30
C PRO A 260 -4.44 -17.56 -19.15
N GLY A 261 -4.31 -18.20 -18.01
CA GLY A 261 -3.53 -17.71 -16.86
C GLY A 261 -2.23 -18.48 -16.67
N LEU A 262 -1.60 -18.33 -15.50
CA LEU A 262 -0.32 -18.97 -15.22
C LEU A 262 -0.35 -20.49 -15.36
N LYS A 263 -1.39 -21.17 -14.86
CA LYS A 263 -1.46 -22.65 -14.91
C LYS A 263 -1.60 -23.24 -16.31
N ASP A 264 -1.85 -22.43 -17.32
CA ASP A 264 -2.01 -22.89 -18.71
C ASP A 264 -0.67 -23.00 -19.47
N PHE A 265 0.46 -22.71 -18.81
CA PHE A 265 1.80 -22.93 -19.34
C PHE A 265 2.81 -23.15 -18.20
N ASP A 266 4.02 -23.62 -18.54
CA ASP A 266 5.10 -23.73 -17.54
C ASP A 266 5.68 -22.36 -17.21
N TYR A 267 4.98 -21.57 -16.41
CA TYR A 267 5.44 -20.25 -15.98
C TYR A 267 6.72 -20.31 -15.11
N ASN A 268 7.04 -21.46 -14.52
CA ASN A 268 8.22 -21.57 -13.65
C ASN A 268 9.53 -21.52 -14.45
N SER A 269 9.54 -21.82 -15.75
CA SER A 269 10.71 -21.66 -16.62
C SER A 269 10.93 -20.24 -17.14
N TYR A 270 9.99 -19.32 -16.94
CA TYR A 270 10.08 -17.92 -17.39
C TYR A 270 10.63 -17.00 -16.28
N SER A 271 11.18 -15.83 -16.62
CA SER A 271 11.35 -14.77 -15.61
C SER A 271 9.99 -14.28 -15.11
N ILE A 272 9.94 -13.64 -13.92
CA ILE A 272 8.69 -13.07 -13.37
C ILE A 272 8.01 -12.15 -14.39
N GLY A 273 8.77 -11.25 -15.01
CA GLY A 273 8.21 -10.31 -15.98
C GLY A 273 7.74 -10.99 -17.27
N ALA A 274 8.47 -12.01 -17.74
CA ALA A 274 8.07 -12.73 -18.94
C ALA A 274 6.80 -13.59 -18.71
N ALA A 275 6.67 -14.20 -17.53
CA ALA A 275 5.45 -14.91 -17.15
C ALA A 275 4.26 -13.94 -17.04
N ALA A 276 4.44 -12.78 -16.38
CA ALA A 276 3.43 -11.73 -16.29
C ALA A 276 2.99 -11.24 -17.68
N GLN A 277 3.95 -10.92 -18.55
CA GLN A 277 3.68 -10.48 -19.91
C GLN A 277 2.92 -11.53 -20.72
N LYS A 278 3.22 -12.81 -20.55
CA LYS A 278 2.53 -13.89 -21.27
C LYS A 278 1.03 -13.97 -20.91
N VAL A 279 0.68 -13.66 -19.67
CA VAL A 279 -0.71 -13.57 -19.21
C VAL A 279 -1.35 -12.25 -19.67
N GLN A 280 -0.72 -11.10 -19.40
CA GLN A 280 -1.34 -9.79 -19.59
C GLN A 280 -1.28 -9.26 -21.03
N ARG A 281 -0.28 -9.65 -21.80
CA ARG A 281 -0.05 -9.20 -23.19
C ARG A 281 -0.04 -7.67 -23.32
N SER A 282 0.69 -7.00 -22.42
CA SER A 282 0.81 -5.54 -22.37
C SER A 282 1.71 -4.99 -23.49
N ALA A 283 1.53 -3.71 -23.83
CA ALA A 283 2.42 -2.97 -24.74
C ALA A 283 3.80 -2.65 -24.12
N TYR A 284 3.96 -2.81 -22.80
CA TYR A 284 5.17 -2.45 -22.06
C TYR A 284 5.71 -3.63 -21.22
N PRO A 285 6.20 -4.70 -21.86
CA PRO A 285 6.57 -5.96 -21.20
C PRO A 285 7.63 -5.79 -20.09
N ASP A 286 8.57 -4.87 -20.27
CA ASP A 286 9.71 -4.70 -19.37
C ASP A 286 9.32 -4.16 -17.99
N ARG A 287 8.14 -3.54 -17.85
CA ARG A 287 7.67 -2.94 -16.59
C ARG A 287 7.48 -3.99 -15.49
N TYR A 288 7.06 -5.20 -15.85
CA TYR A 288 6.85 -6.28 -14.87
C TYR A 288 8.16 -6.78 -14.28
N GLN A 289 9.17 -6.99 -15.14
CA GLN A 289 10.47 -7.49 -14.68
C GLN A 289 11.15 -6.48 -13.75
N ALA A 290 10.95 -5.18 -13.97
CA ALA A 290 11.44 -4.13 -13.07
C ALA A 290 10.87 -4.24 -11.63
N GLN A 291 9.72 -4.89 -11.44
CA GLN A 291 9.10 -5.10 -10.12
C GLN A 291 9.39 -6.47 -9.50
N ALA A 292 10.21 -7.30 -10.14
CA ALA A 292 10.47 -8.68 -9.68
C ALA A 292 11.11 -8.72 -8.28
N SER A 293 12.14 -7.91 -8.02
CA SER A 293 12.82 -7.85 -6.72
C SER A 293 11.88 -7.40 -5.60
N THR A 294 11.09 -6.35 -5.86
CA THR A 294 10.04 -5.87 -4.95
C THR A 294 9.03 -6.96 -4.64
N ALA A 295 8.52 -7.66 -5.66
CA ALA A 295 7.54 -8.72 -5.48
C ALA A 295 8.08 -9.90 -4.66
N ILE A 296 9.35 -10.28 -4.86
CA ILE A 296 10.03 -11.30 -4.04
C ILE A 296 10.12 -10.85 -2.58
N SER A 297 10.52 -9.61 -2.34
CA SER A 297 10.63 -9.06 -0.97
C SER A 297 9.28 -9.08 -0.25
N LEU A 298 8.22 -8.61 -0.90
CA LEU A 298 6.87 -8.58 -0.33
C LEU A 298 6.30 -9.98 -0.09
N TYR A 299 6.55 -10.91 -1.02
CA TYR A 299 6.17 -12.30 -0.83
C TYR A 299 6.85 -12.88 0.41
N ASN A 300 8.18 -12.72 0.54
CA ASN A 300 8.92 -13.21 1.69
C ASN A 300 8.47 -12.56 3.01
N GLN A 301 8.17 -11.26 2.96
CA GLN A 301 7.69 -10.50 4.11
C GLN A 301 6.35 -11.04 4.64
N TYR A 302 5.40 -11.37 3.75
CA TYR A 302 4.04 -11.68 4.17
C TYR A 302 3.70 -13.17 4.22
N GLN A 303 4.34 -14.00 3.38
CA GLN A 303 3.84 -15.35 3.13
C GLN A 303 3.71 -16.20 4.39
N ALA A 304 4.63 -16.12 5.36
CA ALA A 304 4.57 -16.95 6.56
C ALA A 304 3.31 -16.69 7.41
N SER A 305 2.79 -15.46 7.39
CA SER A 305 1.61 -15.05 8.16
C SER A 305 0.27 -15.30 7.46
N VAL A 306 0.29 -15.61 6.16
CA VAL A 306 -0.92 -15.68 5.34
C VAL A 306 -1.39 -17.13 5.20
N GLN A 307 -2.62 -17.40 5.64
CA GLN A 307 -3.30 -18.68 5.43
C GLN A 307 -3.84 -18.83 4.00
N PRO A 308 -3.94 -20.07 3.47
CA PRO A 308 -4.57 -20.33 2.18
C PRO A 308 -6.05 -19.92 2.15
N TYR A 309 -6.55 -19.47 1.00
CA TYR A 309 -7.96 -19.09 0.80
C TYR A 309 -8.49 -19.59 -0.55
N THR A 310 -9.65 -20.26 -0.53
CA THR A 310 -10.28 -20.85 -1.73
C THR A 310 -11.67 -20.33 -2.04
N GLY A 311 -12.19 -19.37 -1.25
CA GLY A 311 -13.59 -18.93 -1.30
C GLY A 311 -14.40 -19.52 -0.17
#